data_AF-A0A6C0EWE9-F1
#
_entry.id   AF-A0A6C0EWE9-F1
#
_cell.length_a   1.000
_cell.length_b   1.000
_cell.length_c   1.000
_cell.angle_alpha   90.00
_cell.angle_beta   90.00
_cell.angle_gamma   90.00
#
_symmetry.space_group_name_H-M   'P 1'
#
loop_
_entity.id
_entity.type
_entity.pdbx_description
1 polymer ?
#
loop_
_entity_poly.entity_id
_entity_poly.type
_entity_poly.pdbx_seq_one_letter_code
_entity_poly.pdbx_strand_id
1 'polypeptide(L)'
;MSAQSAKSTYSTKPSTVKEILSGETFNPDKDTKYSKPKVNSSGGKSVGILNATTNGATYVSTPLMMTWGVSEFADKKTGEKTYSMSLQFPSEEYNTPAITKFRANIAKFEEKIKADALANQKEWFGKSTMTKDHVDMFWTPILKFAKGENGEPDHNKNPTLNVKLPIWEGVWNVELFDPQSRKIFPDSSNEHLTPLDLIAKGSHLAVVLQCGGVWFAGGKFGVTWKLFQAIVKPKTTLRGKCQIQLSCDDKKIVETQEIDTVSDDDVPSATHVEDSDEEEEEDDSTPTVSAPAPAPAPAPAPAPAPSAADDSSAGAGVKKVVKKIVKK
;
A
#
# COMPACT_ATOMS: atom_id res chain seq x y z
N MET A 1 17.56 -60.62 -37.28
CA MET A 1 16.71 -60.43 -36.08
C MET A 1 17.60 -59.93 -34.94
N SER A 2 17.38 -58.69 -34.49
CA SER A 2 17.64 -58.23 -33.13
C SER A 2 17.27 -56.76 -33.06
N ALA A 3 16.10 -56.48 -32.50
CA ALA A 3 15.70 -55.16 -32.04
C ALA A 3 16.06 -55.09 -30.55
N GLN A 4 16.84 -54.10 -30.15
CA GLN A 4 17.05 -53.77 -28.74
C GLN A 4 16.56 -52.35 -28.50
N SER A 5 15.49 -52.29 -27.71
CA SER A 5 14.78 -51.11 -27.25
C SER A 5 15.62 -50.38 -26.20
N ALA A 6 15.98 -49.12 -26.46
CA ALA A 6 16.50 -48.21 -25.45
C ALA A 6 15.35 -47.30 -24.97
N LYS A 7 14.90 -47.56 -23.74
CA LYS A 7 13.95 -46.71 -23.00
C LYS A 7 14.63 -45.39 -22.66
N SER A 8 14.19 -44.30 -23.26
CA SER A 8 14.54 -42.95 -22.83
C SER A 8 13.77 -42.62 -21.55
N THR A 9 14.47 -42.60 -20.43
CA THR A 9 13.97 -42.11 -19.14
C THR A 9 13.68 -40.62 -19.23
N TYR A 10 12.42 -40.22 -19.07
CA TYR A 10 12.03 -38.83 -18.92
C TYR A 10 12.61 -38.27 -17.62
N SER A 11 13.62 -37.41 -17.76
CA SER A 11 14.15 -36.59 -16.68
C SER A 11 13.05 -35.66 -16.17
N THR A 12 12.68 -35.83 -14.90
CA THR A 12 11.78 -34.92 -14.17
C THR A 12 12.42 -33.53 -14.15
N LYS A 13 11.72 -32.52 -14.70
CA LYS A 13 12.16 -31.12 -14.62
C LYS A 13 12.20 -30.69 -13.14
N PRO A 14 13.26 -30.00 -12.67
CA PRO A 14 13.28 -29.46 -11.32
C PRO A 14 12.16 -28.42 -11.18
N SER A 15 11.36 -28.54 -10.13
CA SER A 15 10.31 -27.58 -9.79
C SER A 15 10.95 -26.22 -9.54
N THR A 16 10.74 -25.27 -10.45
CA THR A 16 11.21 -23.89 -10.31
C THR A 16 10.67 -23.31 -9.02
N VAL A 17 11.57 -22.90 -8.11
CA VAL A 17 11.20 -22.16 -6.89
C VAL A 17 10.51 -20.87 -7.33
N LYS A 18 9.22 -20.74 -7.04
CA LYS A 18 8.46 -19.52 -7.35
C LYS A 18 8.71 -18.48 -6.26
N GLU A 19 9.73 -17.65 -6.48
CA GLU A 19 10.02 -16.50 -5.60
C GLU A 19 8.89 -15.45 -5.66
N ILE A 20 8.37 -15.19 -6.86
CA ILE A 20 7.22 -14.31 -7.10
C ILE A 20 6.01 -15.16 -7.50
N LEU A 21 4.93 -15.03 -6.76
CA LEU A 21 3.67 -15.75 -6.98
C LEU A 21 2.82 -14.96 -7.98
N SER A 22 2.32 -15.59 -9.04
CA SER A 22 1.35 -14.93 -9.91
C SER A 22 0.02 -14.75 -9.16
N GLY A 23 -0.49 -13.53 -9.10
CA GLY A 23 -1.77 -13.21 -8.47
C GLY A 23 -2.96 -13.98 -9.07
N GLU A 24 -2.87 -14.39 -10.35
CA GLU A 24 -3.88 -15.24 -10.98
C GLU A 24 -3.90 -16.66 -10.39
N THR A 25 -2.73 -17.20 -10.05
CA THR A 25 -2.58 -18.58 -9.56
C THR A 25 -2.32 -18.67 -8.06
N PHE A 26 -2.27 -17.52 -7.38
CA PHE A 26 -1.95 -17.40 -5.97
C PHE A 26 -2.93 -18.20 -5.12
N ASN A 27 -2.40 -19.14 -4.33
CA ASN A 27 -3.17 -19.94 -3.40
C ASN A 27 -2.73 -19.59 -1.97
N PRO A 28 -3.52 -18.83 -1.21
CA PRO A 28 -3.11 -18.37 0.11
C PRO A 28 -2.90 -19.52 1.11
N ASP A 29 -3.62 -20.65 0.96
CA ASP A 29 -3.49 -21.82 1.84
C ASP A 29 -2.19 -22.57 1.65
N LYS A 30 -1.68 -22.62 0.42
CA LYS A 30 -0.47 -23.37 0.08
C LYS A 30 0.78 -22.51 0.01
N ASP A 31 0.63 -21.27 -0.44
CA ASP A 31 1.76 -20.41 -0.77
C ASP A 31 2.20 -19.53 0.40
N THR A 32 1.40 -19.44 1.48
CA THR A 32 1.70 -18.57 2.61
C THR A 32 1.77 -19.30 3.95
N LYS A 33 2.61 -18.77 4.84
CA LYS A 33 2.67 -19.16 6.25
C LYS A 33 2.98 -17.96 7.12
N TYR A 34 2.77 -18.10 8.43
CA TYR A 34 3.02 -17.02 9.38
C TYR A 34 4.36 -17.19 10.10
N SER A 35 5.01 -16.08 10.37
CA SER A 35 6.08 -16.00 11.36
C SER A 35 5.50 -15.83 12.77
N LYS A 36 6.33 -15.99 13.80
CA LYS A 36 5.93 -15.64 15.17
C LYS A 36 5.64 -14.13 15.27
N PRO A 37 4.67 -13.70 16.10
CA PRO A 37 4.44 -12.28 16.34
C PRO A 37 5.72 -11.59 16.84
N LYS A 38 5.99 -10.41 16.29
CA LYS A 38 7.10 -9.54 16.67
C LYS A 38 6.58 -8.18 17.10
N VAL A 39 7.22 -7.60 18.10
CA VAL A 39 6.95 -6.23 18.57
C VAL A 39 8.11 -5.35 18.13
N ASN A 40 7.82 -4.24 17.46
CA ASN A 40 8.83 -3.27 17.05
C ASN A 40 9.19 -2.32 18.21
N SER A 41 10.22 -1.50 18.03
CA SER A 41 10.69 -0.52 19.03
C SER A 41 9.62 0.48 19.46
N SER A 42 8.65 0.78 18.60
CA SER A 42 7.51 1.66 18.87
C SER A 42 6.34 0.95 19.55
N GLY A 43 6.47 -0.32 19.96
CA GLY A 43 5.42 -1.12 20.58
C GLY A 43 4.37 -1.68 19.60
N GLY A 44 4.53 -1.43 18.31
CA GLY A 44 3.68 -1.99 17.25
C GLY A 44 3.92 -3.49 17.09
N LYS A 45 2.86 -4.28 17.18
CA LYS A 45 2.92 -5.73 16.94
C LYS A 45 2.67 -6.03 15.46
N SER A 46 3.37 -7.02 14.92
CA SER A 46 3.13 -7.55 13.58
C SER A 46 3.37 -9.06 13.50
N VAL A 47 2.72 -9.72 12.54
CA VAL A 47 2.94 -11.11 12.16
C VAL A 47 3.32 -11.11 10.68
N GLY A 48 4.55 -11.53 10.37
CA GLY A 48 5.00 -11.64 8.98
C GLY A 48 4.26 -12.74 8.23
N ILE A 49 3.88 -12.47 6.99
CA ILE A 49 3.34 -13.45 6.04
C ILE A 49 4.47 -13.81 5.08
N LEU A 50 4.89 -15.06 5.13
CA LEU A 50 6.05 -15.59 4.43
C LEU A 50 5.63 -16.49 3.28
N ASN A 51 6.41 -16.50 2.21
CA ASN A 51 6.28 -17.48 1.15
C ASN A 51 6.60 -18.87 1.74
N ALA A 52 5.67 -19.81 1.62
CA ALA A 52 5.77 -21.13 2.24
C ALA A 52 6.97 -21.93 1.71
N THR A 53 7.34 -21.72 0.44
CA THR A 53 8.45 -22.39 -0.24
C THR A 53 9.79 -21.79 0.16
N THR A 54 9.93 -20.46 0.09
CA THR A 54 11.24 -19.80 0.27
C THR A 54 11.53 -19.39 1.71
N ASN A 55 10.52 -19.36 2.60
CA ASN A 55 10.59 -18.71 3.93
C ASN A 55 10.86 -17.20 3.90
N GLY A 56 10.97 -16.59 2.72
CA GLY A 56 11.12 -15.15 2.57
C GLY A 56 9.79 -14.41 2.62
N ALA A 57 9.81 -13.09 2.38
CA ALA A 57 8.59 -12.32 2.24
C ALA A 57 7.74 -12.84 1.07
N THR A 58 6.41 -12.78 1.20
CA THR A 58 5.52 -13.14 0.09
C THR A 58 5.47 -12.02 -0.94
N TYR A 59 5.84 -12.34 -2.18
CA TYR A 59 5.70 -11.45 -3.33
C TYR A 59 4.61 -11.96 -4.26
N VAL A 60 3.71 -11.07 -4.68
CA VAL A 60 2.59 -11.41 -5.58
C VAL A 60 2.59 -10.44 -6.77
N SER A 61 2.69 -10.95 -7.99
CA SER A 61 2.51 -10.13 -9.20
C SER A 61 1.04 -9.95 -9.56
N THR A 62 0.68 -8.79 -10.07
CA THR A 62 -0.68 -8.48 -10.51
C THR A 62 -0.81 -8.67 -12.03
N PRO A 63 -2.03 -8.91 -12.53
CA PRO A 63 -2.37 -8.59 -13.92
C PRO A 63 -2.15 -7.10 -14.21
N LEU A 64 -2.28 -6.70 -15.47
CA LEU A 64 -2.32 -5.29 -15.86
C LEU A 64 -3.56 -4.63 -15.24
N MET A 65 -3.36 -3.61 -14.41
CA MET A 65 -4.42 -2.92 -13.67
C MET A 65 -4.32 -1.41 -13.80
N MET A 66 -5.45 -0.73 -13.77
CA MET A 66 -5.48 0.74 -13.70
C MET A 66 -5.04 1.21 -12.30
N THR A 67 -4.30 2.32 -12.24
CA THR A 67 -4.00 3.02 -10.99
C THR A 67 -4.54 4.44 -10.94
N TRP A 68 -4.90 4.90 -9.74
CA TRP A 68 -5.25 6.30 -9.48
C TRP A 68 -4.04 7.22 -9.27
N GLY A 69 -2.82 6.72 -9.52
CA GLY A 69 -1.58 7.45 -9.27
C GLY A 69 -1.12 7.34 -7.82
N VAL A 70 0.00 7.99 -7.50
CA VAL A 70 0.51 8.06 -6.13
C VAL A 70 -0.12 9.24 -5.40
N SER A 71 -0.60 9.00 -4.18
CA SER A 71 -1.08 10.01 -3.24
C SER A 71 -0.06 10.18 -2.11
N GLU A 72 0.19 11.43 -1.74
CA GLU A 72 1.00 11.82 -0.59
C GLU A 72 0.07 12.15 0.59
N PHE A 73 0.42 11.66 1.78
CA PHE A 73 -0.22 12.04 3.03
C PHE A 73 0.85 12.51 4.01
N ALA A 74 0.77 13.77 4.44
CA ALA A 74 1.60 14.33 5.49
C ALA A 74 0.90 14.21 6.84
N ASP A 75 1.57 13.59 7.82
CA ASP A 75 1.08 13.56 9.19
C ASP A 75 1.10 14.98 9.77
N LYS A 76 -0.06 15.47 10.24
CA LYS A 76 -0.20 16.84 10.76
C LYS A 76 0.65 17.12 12.00
N LYS A 77 1.06 16.08 12.75
CA LYS A 77 1.84 16.21 13.98
C LYS A 77 3.33 16.12 13.72
N THR A 78 3.77 15.16 12.91
CA THR A 78 5.20 14.90 12.68
C THR A 78 5.72 15.56 11.41
N GLY A 79 4.84 15.92 10.47
CA GLY A 79 5.21 16.32 9.12
C GLY A 79 5.69 15.17 8.23
N GLU A 80 5.72 13.94 8.75
CA GLU A 80 6.19 12.77 8.00
C GLU A 80 5.27 12.47 6.83
N LYS A 81 5.86 12.29 5.65
CA LYS A 81 5.13 12.00 4.42
C LYS A 81 5.07 10.50 4.18
N THR A 82 3.86 10.02 3.90
CA THR A 82 3.61 8.63 3.51
C THR A 82 3.00 8.61 2.13
N TYR A 83 3.36 7.59 1.35
CA TYR A 83 2.97 7.49 -0.06
C TYR A 83 2.24 6.18 -0.31
N SER A 84 1.13 6.28 -1.03
CA SER A 84 0.38 5.09 -1.44
C SER A 84 -0.29 5.30 -2.79
N MET A 85 -0.55 4.22 -3.49
CA MET A 85 -1.34 4.20 -4.71
C MET A 85 -2.49 3.20 -4.56
N SER A 86 -3.49 3.32 -5.42
CA SER A 86 -4.62 2.40 -5.47
C SER A 86 -4.66 1.69 -6.81
N LEU A 87 -4.77 0.37 -6.79
CA LEU A 87 -5.05 -0.46 -7.97
C LEU A 87 -6.56 -0.66 -8.07
N GLN A 88 -7.14 -0.27 -9.20
CA GLN A 88 -8.59 -0.36 -9.44
C GLN A 88 -8.96 -1.71 -10.02
N PHE A 89 -9.91 -2.41 -9.39
CA PHE A 89 -10.58 -3.52 -10.05
C PHE A 89 -11.62 -2.96 -11.03
N PRO A 90 -11.63 -3.38 -12.30
CA PRO A 90 -12.53 -2.86 -13.32
C PRO A 90 -13.97 -3.37 -13.12
N SER A 91 -14.92 -2.72 -13.79
CA SER A 91 -16.26 -3.28 -14.03
C SER A 91 -16.19 -4.48 -14.97
N GLU A 92 -17.27 -5.25 -15.06
CA GLU A 92 -17.33 -6.48 -15.86
C GLU A 92 -16.91 -6.28 -17.33
N GLU A 93 -17.28 -5.15 -17.95
CA GLU A 93 -16.94 -4.81 -19.33
C GLU A 93 -15.43 -4.72 -19.59
N TYR A 94 -14.67 -4.16 -18.63
CA TYR A 94 -13.21 -3.99 -18.74
C TYR A 94 -12.43 -5.06 -17.97
N ASN A 95 -13.13 -6.09 -17.48
CA ASN A 95 -12.53 -7.15 -16.68
C ASN A 95 -11.87 -8.20 -17.56
N THR A 96 -10.91 -8.92 -16.98
CA THR A 96 -10.23 -10.04 -17.65
C THR A 96 -10.26 -11.26 -16.74
N PRO A 97 -10.14 -12.50 -17.29
CA PRO A 97 -10.07 -13.71 -16.48
C PRO A 97 -8.96 -13.66 -15.42
N ALA A 98 -7.82 -13.05 -15.76
CA ALA A 98 -6.70 -12.89 -14.85
C ALA A 98 -7.04 -11.94 -13.68
N ILE A 99 -7.71 -10.81 -13.95
CA ILE A 99 -8.14 -9.86 -12.91
C ILE A 99 -9.24 -10.49 -12.02
N THR A 100 -10.20 -11.21 -12.60
CA THR A 100 -11.24 -11.93 -11.84
C THR A 100 -10.61 -12.94 -10.87
N LYS A 101 -9.68 -13.77 -11.36
CA LYS A 101 -8.97 -14.73 -10.51
C LYS A 101 -8.13 -14.03 -9.45
N PHE A 102 -7.42 -12.97 -9.80
CA PHE A 102 -6.65 -12.18 -8.84
C PHE A 102 -7.54 -11.62 -7.73
N ARG A 103 -8.69 -11.01 -8.07
CA ARG A 103 -9.68 -10.52 -7.10
C ARG A 103 -10.15 -11.63 -6.17
N ALA A 104 -10.51 -12.78 -6.73
CA ALA A 104 -10.97 -13.94 -5.96
C ALA A 104 -9.88 -14.47 -5.02
N ASN A 105 -8.62 -14.51 -5.45
CA ASN A 105 -7.50 -14.98 -4.63
C ASN A 105 -7.17 -14.00 -3.50
N ILE A 106 -7.30 -12.68 -3.72
CA ILE A 106 -7.17 -11.67 -2.66
C ILE A 106 -8.30 -11.78 -1.64
N ALA A 107 -9.55 -12.02 -2.08
CA ALA A 107 -10.67 -12.25 -1.17
C ALA A 107 -10.47 -13.52 -0.32
N LYS A 108 -10.05 -14.63 -0.93
CA LYS A 108 -9.70 -15.87 -0.21
C LYS A 108 -8.57 -15.66 0.78
N PHE A 109 -7.57 -14.84 0.43
CA PHE A 109 -6.48 -14.51 1.33
C PHE A 109 -6.96 -13.73 2.56
N GLU A 110 -7.88 -12.79 2.38
CA GLU A 110 -8.54 -12.09 3.48
C GLU A 110 -9.32 -13.04 4.40
N GLU A 111 -10.17 -13.90 3.83
CA GLU A 111 -10.95 -14.89 4.59
C GLU A 111 -10.05 -15.83 5.40
N LYS A 112 -8.98 -16.32 4.77
CA LYS A 112 -7.97 -17.15 5.42
C LYS A 112 -7.35 -16.45 6.63
N ILE A 113 -6.90 -15.19 6.48
CA ILE A 113 -6.28 -14.45 7.58
C ILE A 113 -7.27 -14.23 8.72
N LYS A 114 -8.54 -13.94 8.43
CA LYS A 114 -9.57 -13.80 9.47
C LYS A 114 -9.79 -15.11 10.23
N ALA A 115 -9.86 -16.23 9.52
CA ALA A 115 -9.97 -17.55 10.14
C ALA A 115 -8.75 -17.88 11.01
N ASP A 116 -7.54 -17.61 10.51
CA ASP A 116 -6.29 -17.86 11.23
C ASP A 116 -6.10 -16.90 12.41
N ALA A 117 -6.59 -15.66 12.32
CA ALA A 117 -6.59 -14.73 13.44
C ALA A 117 -7.43 -15.26 14.61
N LEU A 118 -8.57 -15.89 14.32
CA LEU A 118 -9.42 -16.53 15.32
C LEU A 118 -8.74 -17.78 15.91
N ALA A 119 -8.11 -18.60 15.08
CA ALA A 119 -7.39 -19.79 15.53
C ALA A 119 -6.15 -19.45 16.38
N ASN A 120 -5.45 -18.37 16.03
CA ASN A 120 -4.22 -17.93 16.70
C ASN A 120 -4.47 -16.80 17.71
N GLN A 121 -5.72 -16.62 18.16
CA GLN A 121 -6.14 -15.43 18.91
C GLN A 121 -5.34 -15.17 20.19
N LYS A 122 -4.92 -16.25 20.88
CA LYS A 122 -4.11 -16.16 22.10
C LYS A 122 -2.72 -15.61 21.82
N GLU A 123 -2.10 -16.02 20.71
CA GLU A 123 -0.74 -15.59 20.35
C GLU A 123 -0.76 -14.19 19.72
N TRP A 124 -1.70 -13.93 18.82
CA TRP A 124 -1.77 -12.67 18.08
C TRP A 124 -2.32 -11.53 18.93
N PHE A 125 -3.42 -11.76 19.64
CA PHE A 125 -4.11 -10.71 20.42
C PHE A 125 -3.89 -10.81 21.93
N GLY A 126 -3.34 -11.92 22.45
CA GLY A 126 -3.29 -12.14 23.91
C GLY A 126 -4.67 -12.41 24.52
N LYS A 127 -5.67 -12.76 23.70
CA LYS A 127 -7.06 -12.99 24.11
C LYS A 127 -7.48 -14.40 23.72
N SER A 128 -8.35 -15.02 24.51
CA SER A 128 -8.92 -16.36 24.23
C SER A 128 -10.44 -16.36 24.05
N THR A 129 -11.04 -15.17 24.00
CA THR A 129 -12.50 -14.96 23.92
C THR A 129 -12.91 -14.21 22.64
N MET A 130 -12.00 -14.06 21.68
CA MET A 130 -12.35 -13.49 20.37
C MET A 130 -13.34 -14.42 19.67
N THR A 131 -14.36 -13.81 19.07
CA THR A 131 -15.36 -14.45 18.22
C THR A 131 -15.16 -14.00 16.78
N LYS A 132 -15.86 -14.62 15.83
CA LYS A 132 -15.84 -14.20 14.43
C LYS A 132 -16.27 -12.73 14.27
N ASP A 133 -17.32 -12.32 14.98
CA ASP A 133 -17.82 -10.94 14.91
C ASP A 133 -16.79 -9.91 15.41
N HIS A 134 -16.05 -10.24 16.46
CA HIS A 134 -14.94 -9.41 16.91
C HIS A 134 -13.85 -9.29 15.85
N VAL A 135 -13.50 -10.40 15.18
CA VAL A 135 -12.52 -10.41 14.08
C VAL A 135 -12.99 -9.51 12.95
N ASP A 136 -14.24 -9.64 12.50
CA ASP A 136 -14.79 -8.82 11.43
C ASP A 136 -14.87 -7.33 11.80
N MET A 137 -15.20 -7.01 13.06
CA MET A 137 -15.27 -5.64 13.57
C MET A 137 -13.90 -4.95 13.65
N PHE A 138 -12.85 -5.68 14.06
CA PHE A 138 -11.49 -5.12 14.17
C PHE A 138 -10.68 -5.20 12.88
N TRP A 139 -11.16 -5.95 11.89
CA TRP A 139 -10.48 -6.13 10.62
C TRP A 139 -10.52 -4.87 9.77
N THR A 140 -9.40 -4.58 9.11
CA THR A 140 -9.32 -3.57 8.06
C THR A 140 -9.34 -4.28 6.70
N PRO A 141 -10.41 -4.12 5.89
CA PRO A 141 -10.55 -4.78 4.58
C PRO A 141 -9.35 -4.54 3.66
N ILE A 142 -8.91 -5.59 2.97
CA ILE A 142 -7.84 -5.51 1.95
C ILE A 142 -8.39 -4.85 0.69
N LEU A 143 -9.59 -5.26 0.27
CA LEU A 143 -10.33 -4.64 -0.83
C LEU A 143 -11.21 -3.52 -0.29
N LYS A 144 -10.91 -2.29 -0.68
CA LYS A 144 -11.62 -1.09 -0.23
C LYS A 144 -12.66 -0.68 -1.26
N PHE A 145 -13.92 -0.71 -0.86
CA PHE A 145 -15.02 -0.13 -1.61
C PHE A 145 -15.13 1.37 -1.30
N ALA A 146 -15.64 2.14 -2.26
CA ALA A 146 -16.02 3.51 -2.00
C ALA A 146 -17.12 3.55 -0.94
N LYS A 147 -17.24 4.66 -0.20
CA LYS A 147 -18.35 4.85 0.71
C LYS A 147 -19.61 5.23 -0.08
N GLY A 148 -20.73 4.60 0.24
CA GLY A 148 -22.06 4.99 -0.20
C GLY A 148 -22.59 6.18 0.60
N GLU A 149 -23.79 6.64 0.26
CA GLU A 149 -24.45 7.77 0.92
C GLU A 149 -24.72 7.50 2.41
N ASN A 150 -24.98 6.25 2.78
CA ASN A 150 -25.16 5.81 4.16
C ASN A 150 -23.85 5.65 4.95
N GLY A 151 -22.69 5.93 4.33
CA GLY A 151 -21.37 5.77 4.92
C GLY A 151 -20.82 4.33 4.92
N GLU A 152 -21.61 3.35 4.48
CA GLU A 152 -21.20 1.95 4.36
C GLU A 152 -20.48 1.70 3.01
N PRO A 153 -19.75 0.57 2.88
CA PRO A 153 -19.18 0.14 1.61
C PRO A 153 -20.23 0.04 0.48
N ASP A 154 -20.04 0.82 -0.59
CA ASP A 154 -20.85 0.76 -1.80
C ASP A 154 -20.38 -0.40 -2.68
N HIS A 155 -21.09 -1.53 -2.58
CA HIS A 155 -20.82 -2.73 -3.35
C HIS A 155 -21.25 -2.65 -4.82
N ASN A 156 -21.93 -1.58 -5.24
CA ASN A 156 -22.20 -1.32 -6.66
C ASN A 156 -20.95 -0.77 -7.37
N LYS A 157 -20.01 -0.20 -6.61
CA LYS A 157 -18.72 0.25 -7.12
C LYS A 157 -17.67 -0.83 -6.98
N ASN A 158 -16.75 -0.88 -7.93
CA ASN A 158 -15.67 -1.85 -7.87
C ASN A 158 -14.60 -1.43 -6.85
N PRO A 159 -14.03 -2.39 -6.10
CA PRO A 159 -13.10 -2.08 -5.04
C PRO A 159 -11.73 -1.66 -5.57
N THR A 160 -10.92 -1.12 -4.68
CA THR A 160 -9.50 -0.83 -4.89
C THR A 160 -8.63 -1.64 -3.94
N LEU A 161 -7.40 -1.93 -4.36
CA LEU A 161 -6.34 -2.43 -3.49
C LEU A 161 -5.34 -1.30 -3.22
N ASN A 162 -5.18 -0.94 -1.95
CA ASN A 162 -4.21 0.07 -1.54
C ASN A 162 -2.79 -0.54 -1.43
N VAL A 163 -1.82 0.14 -2.02
CA VAL A 163 -0.42 -0.28 -2.09
C VAL A 163 0.45 0.85 -1.59
N LYS A 164 1.22 0.62 -0.51
CA LYS A 164 2.17 1.60 0.00
C LYS A 164 3.44 1.65 -0.84
N LEU A 165 3.99 2.83 -1.04
CA LEU A 165 5.32 2.98 -1.62
C LEU A 165 6.31 3.14 -0.46
N PRO A 166 7.16 2.12 -0.18
CA PRO A 166 8.08 2.18 0.93
C PRO A 166 9.20 3.21 0.69
N ILE A 167 9.52 3.95 1.74
CA ILE A 167 10.73 4.76 1.86
C ILE A 167 11.56 4.16 2.99
N TRP A 168 12.86 4.01 2.77
CA TRP A 168 13.83 3.55 3.74
C TRP A 168 14.94 4.60 3.87
N GLU A 169 15.12 5.16 5.06
CA GLU A 169 16.15 6.19 5.33
C GLU A 169 16.12 7.36 4.33
N GLY A 170 14.90 7.82 3.98
CA GLY A 170 14.69 8.91 3.02
C GLY A 170 14.77 8.50 1.55
N VAL A 171 15.11 7.25 1.25
CA VAL A 171 15.25 6.73 -0.12
C VAL A 171 14.06 5.85 -0.49
N TRP A 172 13.50 6.07 -1.69
CA TRP A 172 12.47 5.20 -2.24
C TRP A 172 12.98 3.77 -2.41
N ASN A 173 12.27 2.82 -1.82
CA ASN A 173 12.60 1.39 -1.94
C ASN A 173 11.67 0.70 -2.94
N VAL A 174 11.64 1.22 -4.16
CA VAL A 174 10.83 0.71 -5.28
C VAL A 174 11.62 0.77 -6.58
N GLU A 175 11.40 -0.18 -7.48
CA GLU A 175 11.95 -0.15 -8.83
C GLU A 175 10.84 0.04 -9.88
N LEU A 176 11.02 0.98 -10.80
CA LEU A 176 10.08 1.18 -11.91
C LEU A 176 10.78 0.87 -13.23
N PHE A 177 10.05 0.19 -14.11
CA PHE A 177 10.51 -0.22 -15.42
C PHE A 177 9.57 0.31 -16.51
N ASP A 178 10.11 0.55 -17.70
CA ASP A 178 9.31 0.83 -18.88
C ASP A 178 8.68 -0.48 -19.45
N PRO A 179 7.79 -0.40 -20.46
CA PRO A 179 7.20 -1.59 -21.07
C PRO A 179 8.20 -2.53 -21.75
N GLN A 180 9.45 -2.09 -21.97
CA GLN A 180 10.56 -2.90 -22.50
C GLN A 180 11.41 -3.52 -21.38
N SER A 181 10.96 -3.44 -20.11
CA SER A 181 11.66 -3.93 -18.92
C SER A 181 13.01 -3.24 -18.67
N ARG A 182 13.19 -2.02 -19.17
CA ARG A 182 14.34 -1.18 -18.81
C ARG A 182 14.03 -0.39 -17.56
N LYS A 183 14.95 -0.38 -16.61
CA LYS A 183 14.80 0.35 -15.35
C LYS A 183 14.79 1.85 -15.64
N ILE A 184 13.78 2.55 -15.14
CA ILE A 184 13.61 4.00 -15.25
C ILE A 184 13.55 4.69 -13.88
N PHE A 185 13.50 3.91 -12.79
CA PHE A 185 13.61 4.40 -11.43
C PHE A 185 14.22 3.32 -10.52
N PRO A 186 15.14 3.68 -9.59
CA PRO A 186 15.78 5.00 -9.48
C PRO A 186 16.62 5.33 -10.73
N ASP A 187 16.69 6.61 -11.09
CA ASP A 187 17.47 7.11 -12.22
C ASP A 187 18.66 7.92 -11.71
N SER A 188 19.87 7.38 -11.86
CA SER A 188 21.11 8.05 -11.44
C SER A 188 21.42 9.30 -12.25
N SER A 189 20.78 9.50 -13.40
CA SER A 189 20.96 10.70 -14.23
C SER A 189 19.96 11.82 -13.90
N ASN A 190 18.92 11.53 -13.11
CA ASN A 190 17.90 12.49 -12.71
C ASN A 190 17.40 12.21 -11.28
N GLU A 191 18.09 12.78 -10.29
CA GLU A 191 17.77 12.62 -8.87
C GLU A 191 16.43 13.26 -8.46
N HIS A 192 15.90 14.20 -9.26
CA HIS A 192 14.62 14.85 -8.99
C HIS A 192 13.42 14.01 -9.42
N LEU A 193 13.63 12.98 -10.24
CA LEU A 193 12.56 12.11 -10.72
C LEU A 193 12.06 11.23 -9.56
N THR A 194 10.77 11.26 -9.28
CA THR A 194 10.16 10.45 -8.23
C THR A 194 9.12 9.48 -8.80
N PRO A 195 8.68 8.48 -8.02
CA PRO A 195 7.57 7.62 -8.42
C PRO A 195 6.26 8.39 -8.70
N LEU A 196 6.07 9.59 -8.13
CA LEU A 196 4.88 10.42 -8.38
C LEU A 196 4.85 10.91 -9.83
N ASP A 197 6.01 11.20 -10.40
CA ASP A 197 6.15 11.71 -11.77
C ASP A 197 5.96 10.59 -12.81
N LEU A 198 6.34 9.37 -12.44
CA LEU A 198 6.36 8.21 -13.32
C LEU A 198 5.06 7.39 -13.31
N ILE A 199 4.35 7.37 -12.18
CA ILE A 199 3.09 6.61 -12.03
C ILE A 199 1.91 7.55 -12.31
N ALA A 200 1.56 7.66 -13.58
CA ALA A 200 0.48 8.55 -14.03
C ALA A 200 -0.90 8.08 -13.56
N LYS A 201 -1.70 9.01 -13.02
CA LYS A 201 -3.12 8.77 -12.68
C LYS A 201 -3.91 8.32 -13.93
N GLY A 202 -4.71 7.26 -13.77
CA GLY A 202 -5.51 6.65 -14.84
C GLY A 202 -4.70 5.75 -15.80
N SER A 203 -3.39 5.60 -15.59
CA SER A 203 -2.58 4.69 -16.39
C SER A 203 -2.78 3.23 -15.97
N HIS A 204 -2.40 2.32 -16.86
CA HIS A 204 -2.36 0.89 -16.59
C HIS A 204 -0.92 0.46 -16.30
N LEU A 205 -0.75 -0.37 -15.28
CA LEU A 205 0.54 -0.90 -14.84
C LEU A 205 0.38 -2.32 -14.30
N ALA A 206 1.48 -3.07 -14.32
CA ALA A 206 1.58 -4.37 -13.67
C ALA A 206 2.63 -4.28 -12.58
N VAL A 207 2.33 -4.79 -11.39
CA VAL A 207 3.21 -4.64 -10.22
C VAL A 207 3.55 -5.98 -9.59
N VAL A 208 4.68 -5.99 -8.90
CA VAL A 208 4.97 -6.98 -7.86
C VAL A 208 4.72 -6.32 -6.52
N LEU A 209 3.80 -6.90 -5.76
CA LEU A 209 3.45 -6.51 -4.41
C LEU A 209 4.27 -7.33 -3.42
N GLN A 210 4.88 -6.68 -2.44
CA GLN A 210 5.41 -7.33 -1.25
C GLN A 210 4.36 -7.31 -0.14
N CYS A 211 4.06 -8.46 0.45
CA CYS A 211 3.22 -8.53 1.64
C CYS A 211 4.02 -8.09 2.87
N GLY A 212 3.60 -7.00 3.51
CA GLY A 212 4.21 -6.47 4.73
C GLY A 212 3.83 -7.25 6.00
N GLY A 213 2.95 -8.23 5.89
CA GLY A 213 2.40 -8.99 7.00
C GLY A 213 1.16 -8.36 7.64
N VAL A 214 0.67 -9.02 8.69
CA VAL A 214 -0.43 -8.55 9.52
C VAL A 214 0.11 -7.52 10.51
N TRP A 215 -0.50 -6.35 10.57
CA TRP A 215 -0.19 -5.31 11.54
C TRP A 215 -1.31 -5.21 12.57
N PHE A 216 -0.98 -4.80 13.79
CA PHE A 216 -1.94 -4.56 14.87
C PHE A 216 -1.72 -3.15 15.44
N ALA A 217 -2.71 -2.26 15.32
CA ALA A 217 -2.60 -0.88 15.77
C ALA A 217 -3.99 -0.29 16.10
N GLY A 218 -4.08 0.47 17.19
CA GLY A 218 -5.32 1.17 17.56
C GLY A 218 -6.54 0.25 17.76
N GLY A 219 -6.33 -0.98 18.24
CA GLY A 219 -7.39 -1.99 18.38
C GLY A 219 -7.84 -2.64 17.06
N LYS A 220 -7.29 -2.23 15.92
CA LYS A 220 -7.54 -2.83 14.59
C LYS A 220 -6.37 -3.67 14.14
N PHE A 221 -6.62 -4.50 13.14
CA PHE A 221 -5.59 -5.24 12.44
C PHE A 221 -5.92 -5.41 10.95
N GLY A 222 -4.91 -5.69 10.15
CA GLY A 222 -5.06 -5.83 8.70
C GLY A 222 -3.75 -6.23 8.04
N VAL A 223 -3.71 -6.24 6.72
CA VAL A 223 -2.49 -6.49 5.94
C VAL A 223 -2.01 -5.21 5.28
N THR A 224 -0.71 -5.06 5.15
CA THR A 224 -0.10 -4.02 4.31
C THR A 224 0.45 -4.66 3.04
N TRP A 225 0.13 -4.09 1.88
CA TRP A 225 0.82 -4.37 0.62
C TRP A 225 1.76 -3.22 0.30
N LYS A 226 2.99 -3.54 -0.09
CA LYS A 226 4.01 -2.58 -0.49
C LYS A 226 4.35 -2.80 -1.96
N LEU A 227 4.58 -1.71 -2.69
CA LEU A 227 5.14 -1.79 -4.02
C LEU A 227 6.59 -2.29 -3.93
N PHE A 228 6.93 -3.33 -4.68
CA PHE A 228 8.31 -3.80 -4.82
C PHE A 228 8.89 -3.34 -6.15
N GLN A 229 8.19 -3.68 -7.25
CA GLN A 229 8.51 -3.18 -8.59
C GLN A 229 7.26 -3.01 -9.44
N ALA A 230 7.32 -2.14 -10.45
CA ALA A 230 6.25 -1.95 -11.42
C ALA A 230 6.77 -1.78 -12.85
N ILE A 231 6.02 -2.29 -13.82
CA ILE A 231 6.10 -1.84 -15.20
C ILE A 231 5.08 -0.72 -15.38
N VAL A 232 5.56 0.47 -15.72
CA VAL A 232 4.75 1.67 -15.92
C VAL A 232 4.90 2.18 -17.35
N LYS A 233 3.86 2.84 -17.85
CA LYS A 233 3.96 3.68 -19.04
C LYS A 233 4.01 5.14 -18.57
N PRO A 234 5.20 5.78 -18.54
CA PRO A 234 5.32 7.17 -18.10
C PRO A 234 4.41 8.08 -18.92
N LYS A 235 3.92 9.17 -18.30
CA LYS A 235 3.13 10.17 -19.01
C LYS A 235 4.00 10.80 -20.09
N THR A 236 3.67 10.59 -21.36
CA THR A 236 4.25 11.37 -22.45
C THR A 236 3.69 12.79 -22.34
N THR A 237 4.43 13.68 -21.69
CA THR A 237 4.09 15.11 -21.73
C THR A 237 4.47 15.66 -23.11
N LEU A 238 3.52 16.31 -23.78
CA LEU A 238 3.79 17.13 -24.97
C LEU A 238 4.44 18.47 -24.57
N ARG A 239 4.22 18.95 -23.34
CA ARG A 239 4.86 20.15 -22.81
C ARG A 239 6.36 19.87 -22.59
N GLY A 240 7.20 20.82 -23.00
CA GLY A 240 8.67 20.73 -22.92
C GLY A 240 9.35 20.14 -24.16
N LYS A 241 8.59 19.73 -25.18
CA LYS A 241 9.13 19.33 -26.49
C LYS A 241 8.36 20.07 -27.58
N CYS A 242 9.05 20.85 -28.41
CA CYS A 242 8.44 21.44 -29.61
C CYS A 242 8.09 20.29 -30.57
N GLN A 243 6.79 20.03 -30.74
CA GLN A 243 6.28 19.04 -31.71
C GLN A 243 5.89 19.68 -33.04
N ILE A 244 6.02 21.00 -33.14
CA ILE A 244 5.72 21.75 -34.36
C ILE A 244 6.86 21.48 -35.34
N GLN A 245 6.55 20.75 -36.41
CA GLN A 245 7.44 20.58 -37.54
C GLN A 245 7.16 21.69 -38.54
N LEU A 246 8.03 22.71 -38.57
CA LEU A 246 7.98 23.73 -39.60
C LEU A 246 8.54 23.18 -40.92
N SER A 247 7.89 23.50 -42.04
CA SER A 247 8.46 23.24 -43.37
C SER A 247 9.73 24.07 -43.56
N CYS A 248 10.55 23.75 -44.56
CA CYS A 248 11.75 24.54 -44.84
C CYS A 248 11.43 26.00 -45.18
N ASP A 249 10.25 26.27 -45.75
CA ASP A 249 9.83 27.63 -46.09
C ASP A 249 9.32 28.37 -44.86
N ASP A 250 8.54 27.72 -43.99
CA ASP A 250 8.06 28.33 -42.74
C ASP A 250 9.21 28.66 -41.78
N LYS A 251 10.26 27.83 -41.74
CA LYS A 251 11.47 28.12 -40.95
C LYS A 251 12.13 29.41 -41.38
N LYS A 252 12.24 29.64 -42.69
CA LYS A 252 12.84 30.87 -43.23
C LYS A 252 11.98 32.09 -42.90
N ILE A 253 10.66 31.96 -42.98
CA ILE A 253 9.74 33.04 -42.60
C ILE A 253 9.92 33.40 -41.14
N VAL A 254 9.95 32.40 -40.25
CA VAL A 254 10.16 32.63 -38.80
C VAL A 254 11.54 33.21 -38.48
N GLU A 255 12.59 32.79 -39.19
CA GLU A 255 13.96 33.32 -39.01
C GLU A 255 14.13 34.76 -39.51
N THR A 256 13.37 35.16 -40.54
CA THR A 256 13.49 36.48 -41.18
C THR A 256 12.42 37.47 -40.75
N GLN A 257 11.48 37.05 -39.89
CA GLN A 257 10.43 37.92 -39.38
C GLN A 257 11.03 38.94 -38.40
N GLU A 258 11.03 40.20 -38.80
CA GLU A 258 11.32 41.32 -37.92
C GLU A 258 10.10 41.58 -37.02
N ILE A 259 10.27 41.45 -35.71
CA ILE A 259 9.24 41.75 -34.71
C ILE A 259 9.58 43.12 -34.14
N ASP A 260 8.74 44.12 -34.42
CA ASP A 260 8.84 45.43 -33.78
C ASP A 260 8.55 45.27 -32.28
N THR A 261 9.59 45.35 -31.46
CA THR A 261 9.44 45.57 -30.02
C THR A 261 9.12 47.04 -29.81
N VAL A 262 7.85 47.41 -29.96
CA VAL A 262 7.38 48.70 -29.45
C VAL A 262 7.57 48.70 -27.94
N SER A 263 8.53 49.50 -27.49
CA SER A 263 8.72 49.87 -26.09
C SER A 263 7.45 50.59 -25.62
N ASP A 264 6.75 50.02 -24.65
CA ASP A 264 5.61 50.63 -23.97
C ASP A 264 6.11 51.75 -23.02
N ASP A 265 6.69 52.80 -23.60
CA ASP A 265 7.15 54.00 -22.88
C ASP A 265 6.63 55.23 -23.61
N ASP A 266 5.30 55.34 -23.69
CA ASP A 266 4.62 56.62 -23.94
C ASP A 266 3.19 56.53 -23.39
N VAL A 267 3.06 56.83 -22.10
CA VAL A 267 1.77 57.00 -21.41
C VAL A 267 1.41 58.48 -21.42
N PRO A 268 0.50 58.96 -22.30
CA PRO A 268 -0.20 60.19 -22.04
C PRO A 268 -1.39 59.91 -21.11
N SER A 269 -1.31 60.53 -19.95
CA SER A 269 -2.35 60.62 -18.93
C SER A 269 -3.69 61.15 -19.47
N ALA A 270 -4.77 60.55 -18.95
CA ALA A 270 -6.16 61.02 -18.88
C ALA A 270 -7.10 60.76 -20.07
N THR A 271 -7.92 59.71 -19.93
CA THR A 271 -9.39 59.88 -19.96
C THR A 271 -10.04 58.94 -18.96
N HIS A 272 -10.72 59.55 -18.01
CA HIS A 272 -11.64 58.99 -17.03
C HIS A 272 -12.88 58.43 -17.73
N VAL A 273 -13.19 57.15 -17.53
CA VAL A 273 -14.55 56.61 -17.60
C VAL A 273 -14.73 55.64 -16.44
N GLU A 274 -15.58 56.03 -15.50
CA GLU A 274 -16.19 55.16 -14.50
C GLU A 274 -17.18 54.20 -15.19
N ASP A 275 -17.08 52.92 -14.87
CA ASP A 275 -18.19 51.94 -14.83
C ASP A 275 -17.69 50.79 -13.93
N SER A 276 -17.93 50.86 -12.62
CA SER A 276 -19.10 50.32 -11.90
C SER A 276 -19.28 48.80 -12.03
N ASP A 277 -19.42 48.20 -10.85
CA ASP A 277 -20.07 46.92 -10.50
C ASP A 277 -19.28 45.60 -10.44
N GLU A 278 -18.89 45.33 -9.20
CA GLU A 278 -19.27 44.18 -8.36
C GLU A 278 -18.52 42.85 -8.51
N GLU A 279 -17.65 42.64 -7.53
CA GLU A 279 -16.98 41.40 -7.17
C GLU A 279 -17.97 40.42 -6.53
N GLU A 280 -18.03 39.19 -7.05
CA GLU A 280 -18.47 38.03 -6.28
C GLU A 280 -17.32 37.01 -6.23
N GLU A 281 -16.54 37.08 -5.15
CA GLU A 281 -15.72 35.97 -4.68
C GLU A 281 -16.65 34.92 -4.03
N GLU A 282 -16.81 33.77 -4.67
CA GLU A 282 -17.44 32.60 -4.04
C GLU A 282 -16.49 32.00 -2.99
N ASP A 283 -16.67 32.46 -1.75
CA ASP A 283 -16.18 31.88 -0.51
C ASP A 283 -16.85 30.51 -0.26
N ASP A 284 -16.10 29.41 -0.45
CA ASP A 284 -16.49 28.07 -0.03
C ASP A 284 -16.40 27.96 1.50
N SER A 285 -17.42 28.51 2.15
CA SER A 285 -17.71 28.40 3.57
C SER A 285 -17.99 26.93 3.95
N THR A 286 -16.96 26.21 4.41
CA THR A 286 -17.14 24.95 5.11
C THR A 286 -17.76 25.18 6.51
N PRO A 287 -18.89 24.53 6.88
CA PRO A 287 -19.47 24.71 8.19
C PRO A 287 -18.68 23.96 9.26
N THR A 288 -18.12 24.75 10.18
CA THR A 288 -17.50 24.32 11.44
C THR A 288 -18.53 23.64 12.33
N VAL A 289 -18.54 22.31 12.39
CA VAL A 289 -19.30 21.57 13.40
C VAL A 289 -18.58 21.68 14.73
N SER A 290 -19.19 22.44 15.64
CA SER A 290 -18.87 22.54 17.07
C SER A 290 -18.67 21.15 17.68
N ALA A 291 -17.47 20.90 18.21
CA ALA A 291 -17.17 19.72 18.99
C ALA A 291 -17.90 19.80 20.35
N PRO A 292 -18.71 18.80 20.72
CA PRO A 292 -19.27 18.74 22.07
C PRO A 292 -18.15 18.55 23.09
N ALA A 293 -18.23 19.32 24.18
CA ALA A 293 -17.31 19.29 25.31
C ALA A 293 -17.13 17.87 25.87
N PRO A 294 -15.92 17.48 26.28
CA PRO A 294 -15.67 16.17 26.87
C PRO A 294 -16.45 16.01 28.18
N ALA A 295 -17.25 14.94 28.24
CA ALA A 295 -17.90 14.50 29.47
C ALA A 295 -16.85 14.18 30.55
N PRO A 296 -17.14 14.50 31.83
CA PRO A 296 -16.22 14.27 32.94
C PRO A 296 -15.90 12.79 33.11
N ALA A 297 -14.63 12.49 33.37
CA ALA A 297 -14.12 11.15 33.62
C ALA A 297 -14.88 10.45 34.77
N PRO A 298 -15.20 9.14 34.65
CA PRO A 298 -15.72 8.38 35.77
C PRO A 298 -14.70 8.33 36.92
N ALA A 299 -15.17 8.61 38.13
CA ALA A 299 -14.38 8.50 39.35
C ALA A 299 -13.80 7.08 39.51
N PRO A 300 -12.58 6.93 40.05
CA PRO A 300 -11.99 5.63 40.31
C PRO A 300 -12.84 4.85 41.32
N ALA A 301 -13.19 3.61 40.96
CA ALA A 301 -13.82 2.66 41.86
C ALA A 301 -12.90 2.38 43.07
N PRO A 302 -13.46 2.27 44.29
CA PRO A 302 -12.68 2.07 45.51
C PRO A 302 -11.95 0.73 45.51
N ALA A 303 -10.69 0.77 45.96
CA ALA A 303 -9.87 -0.40 46.22
C ALA A 303 -10.56 -1.35 47.21
N PRO A 304 -10.56 -2.67 46.97
CA PRO A 304 -10.97 -3.63 47.99
C PRO A 304 -9.96 -3.62 49.15
N ALA A 305 -10.47 -3.37 50.35
CA ALA A 305 -9.76 -3.49 51.61
C ALA A 305 -9.26 -4.93 51.85
N PRO A 306 -8.16 -5.11 52.61
CA PRO A 306 -7.51 -6.39 52.82
C PRO A 306 -8.32 -7.29 53.75
N SER A 307 -8.57 -8.54 53.33
CA SER A 307 -9.00 -9.60 54.23
C SER A 307 -7.77 -10.22 54.88
N ALA A 308 -7.72 -10.13 56.20
CA ALA A 308 -6.71 -10.75 57.03
C ALA A 308 -6.99 -12.25 57.23
N ALA A 309 -5.88 -13.00 57.21
CA ALA A 309 -5.56 -14.20 57.98
C ALA A 309 -6.61 -15.31 58.13
N ASP A 310 -6.27 -16.50 57.64
CA ASP A 310 -6.07 -17.60 58.58
C ASP A 310 -4.91 -18.51 58.16
N ASP A 311 -4.23 -19.00 59.19
CA ASP A 311 -2.96 -19.71 59.25
C ASP A 311 -3.18 -21.22 59.06
N SER A 312 -2.28 -21.91 58.34
CA SER A 312 -1.81 -23.26 58.75
C SER A 312 -0.78 -23.86 57.77
N SER A 313 0.46 -23.82 58.25
CA SER A 313 1.52 -24.85 58.24
C SER A 313 1.95 -25.62 56.97
N ALA A 314 3.26 -25.50 56.74
CA ALA A 314 4.27 -26.57 56.62
C ALA A 314 4.44 -27.34 55.30
N GLY A 315 5.65 -27.26 54.74
CA GLY A 315 6.14 -28.19 53.73
C GLY A 315 7.42 -27.73 53.02
N ALA A 316 8.57 -28.21 53.50
CA ALA A 316 9.92 -27.84 53.09
C ALA A 316 10.31 -28.23 51.64
N GLY A 317 11.29 -27.51 51.05
CA GLY A 317 11.95 -27.96 49.82
C GLY A 317 12.85 -26.95 49.08
N VAL A 318 13.92 -26.46 49.71
CA VAL A 318 14.97 -25.68 49.02
C VAL A 318 15.95 -26.63 48.32
N LYS A 319 16.00 -26.62 46.98
CA LYS A 319 17.09 -27.23 46.19
C LYS A 319 18.03 -26.14 45.66
N LYS A 320 19.28 -26.17 46.12
CA LYS A 320 20.42 -25.40 45.60
C LYS A 320 20.79 -25.91 44.20
N VAL A 321 20.91 -25.00 43.22
CA VAL A 321 21.51 -25.26 41.91
C VAL A 321 22.96 -24.77 41.93
N VAL A 322 23.89 -25.70 41.70
CA VAL A 322 25.33 -25.45 41.59
C VAL A 322 25.65 -24.95 40.17
N LYS A 323 26.22 -23.74 40.05
CA LYS A 323 26.80 -23.23 38.81
C LYS A 323 28.15 -23.91 38.57
N LYS A 324 28.28 -24.64 37.46
CA LYS A 324 29.54 -25.19 36.96
C LYS A 324 30.19 -24.15 36.04
N ILE A 325 31.33 -23.62 36.48
CA ILE A 325 32.23 -22.78 35.69
C ILE A 325 33.06 -23.72 34.80
N VAL A 326 33.05 -23.50 33.49
CA VAL A 326 34.00 -24.11 32.55
C VAL A 326 34.93 -23.00 32.08
N LYS A 327 36.23 -23.20 32.31
CA LYS A 327 37.32 -22.34 31.85
C LYS A 327 38.11 -23.12 30.81
N LYS A 328 38.27 -22.56 29.62
CA LYS A 328 39.43 -22.76 28.77
C LYS A 328 39.70 -21.45 28.04
#